data_AF-A0A3N5FUD3-F1
#
_entry.id   AF-A0A3N5FUD3-F1
#
_cell.length_a   1.000
_cell.length_b   1.000
_cell.length_c   1.000
_cell.angle_alpha   90.00
_cell.angle_beta   90.00
_cell.angle_gamma   90.00
#
_symmetry.space_group_name_H-M   'P 1'
#
loop_
_entity.id
_entity.type
_entity.pdbx_description
1 polymer ?
#
loop_
_entity_poly.entity_id
_entity_poly.type
_entity_poly.pdbx_seq_one_letter_code
_entity_poly.pdbx_strand_id
1 'polypeptide(L)'
;MNSEDSPLETLFEPFVRGRLRWPDDGALFLRARAGRPLQEHALPGLVCEQTFKPHADALLRAGRQMLTGEEGQYSLVLMLPPRQRDEARALMARAVAATKAGGRIVASVSNTEGARSSESDLTRIAGVVETMSKNKCRAFWTAPLQGAADPALAKQWRELDAVRPIGDGRFVSRPGIFAWDRIDPASALLAAHLPADLSGRAADLGSGFGFLAAELLARCPGITALDLY
;
A
#
# COMPACT_ATOMS: atom_id res chain seq x y z
N MET A 1 8.87 21.19 -5.64
CA MET A 1 8.33 20.68 -6.92
C MET A 1 7.22 19.70 -6.55
N ASN A 2 5.95 20.09 -6.66
CA ASN A 2 4.84 19.13 -6.52
C ASN A 2 4.91 18.22 -7.75
N SER A 3 5.44 17.00 -7.61
CA SER A 3 5.25 16.00 -8.65
C SER A 3 3.76 15.67 -8.68
N GLU A 4 3.13 15.89 -9.81
CA GLU A 4 1.74 15.55 -10.10
C GLU A 4 1.56 14.02 -9.91
N ASP A 5 0.97 13.57 -8.78
CA ASP A 5 0.69 12.16 -8.54
C ASP A 5 -0.57 11.77 -9.33
N SER A 6 -0.37 11.34 -10.58
CA SER A 6 -1.46 11.08 -11.53
C SER A 6 -2.49 10.05 -11.04
N PRO A 7 -2.10 8.93 -10.39
CA PRO A 7 -3.06 8.04 -9.73
C PRO A 7 -3.89 8.74 -8.64
N LEU A 8 -3.25 9.55 -7.79
CA LEU A 8 -3.97 10.29 -6.75
C LEU A 8 -4.98 11.28 -7.34
N GLU A 9 -4.61 12.02 -8.39
CA GLU A 9 -5.55 12.92 -9.07
C GLU A 9 -6.71 12.17 -9.70
N THR A 10 -6.41 11.06 -10.37
CA THR A 10 -7.42 10.25 -11.06
C THR A 10 -8.40 9.60 -10.08
N LEU A 11 -7.93 9.24 -8.87
CA LEU A 11 -8.77 8.71 -7.78
C LEU A 11 -9.92 9.65 -7.41
N PHE A 12 -9.72 10.97 -7.51
CA PHE A 12 -10.72 11.97 -7.13
C PHE A 12 -11.64 12.40 -8.29
N GLU A 13 -11.31 12.04 -9.54
CA GLU A 13 -12.13 12.39 -10.71
C GLU A 13 -13.61 11.96 -10.63
N PRO A 14 -13.98 10.79 -10.06
CA PRO A 14 -15.38 10.43 -9.92
C PRO A 14 -16.18 11.44 -9.08
N PHE A 15 -15.56 12.07 -8.09
CA PHE A 15 -16.19 13.11 -7.26
C PHE A 15 -16.23 14.44 -8.00
N VAL A 16 -15.12 14.84 -8.63
CA VAL A 16 -15.02 16.09 -9.41
C VAL A 16 -16.06 16.14 -10.53
N ARG A 17 -16.35 15.00 -11.17
CA ARG A 17 -17.33 14.89 -12.26
C ARG A 17 -18.75 14.57 -11.77
N GLY A 18 -18.99 14.59 -10.46
CA GLY A 18 -20.31 14.34 -9.87
C GLY A 18 -20.85 12.91 -10.07
N ARG A 19 -19.98 11.94 -10.39
CA ARG A 19 -20.34 10.51 -10.53
C ARG A 19 -20.50 9.87 -9.15
N LEU A 20 -19.73 10.33 -8.17
CA LEU A 20 -19.83 9.95 -6.77
C LEU A 20 -19.99 11.20 -5.89
N ARG A 21 -20.63 11.03 -4.73
CA ARG A 21 -20.71 12.04 -3.68
C ARG A 21 -19.83 11.60 -2.52
N TRP A 22 -19.18 12.58 -1.88
CA TRP A 22 -18.49 12.34 -0.62
C TRP A 22 -19.52 12.02 0.49
N PRO A 23 -19.29 11.02 1.35
CA PRO A 23 -20.22 10.71 2.44
C PRO A 23 -20.09 11.67 3.62
N ASP A 24 -21.19 11.90 4.34
CA ASP A 24 -21.22 12.79 5.51
C ASP A 24 -20.55 12.18 6.75
N ASP A 25 -20.51 10.85 6.85
CA ASP A 25 -19.98 10.09 7.99
C ASP A 25 -18.52 9.64 7.81
N GLY A 26 -17.83 10.18 6.80
CA GLY A 26 -16.39 10.01 6.61
C GLY A 26 -15.97 8.89 5.68
N ALA A 27 -14.65 8.79 5.49
CA ALA A 27 -14.02 7.88 4.55
C ALA A 27 -12.68 7.39 5.08
N LEU A 28 -12.30 6.17 4.73
CA LEU A 28 -10.96 5.65 4.94
C LEU A 28 -10.16 5.75 3.64
N PHE A 29 -8.93 6.25 3.71
CA PHE A 29 -8.01 6.21 2.58
C PHE A 29 -6.81 5.33 2.91
N LEU A 30 -6.83 4.11 2.38
CA LEU A 30 -5.76 3.13 2.49
C LEU A 30 -4.61 3.48 1.54
N ARG A 31 -3.38 3.40 2.04
CA ARG A 31 -2.17 3.86 1.34
C ARG A 31 -2.30 5.30 0.83
N ALA A 32 -2.90 6.15 1.66
CA ALA A 32 -3.12 7.55 1.36
C ALA A 32 -1.81 8.25 1.00
N ARG A 33 -1.88 9.20 0.07
CA ARG A 33 -0.76 10.07 -0.28
C ARG A 33 -1.22 11.50 -0.16
N ALA A 34 -0.37 12.35 0.42
CA ALA A 34 -0.60 13.78 0.39
C ALA A 34 -0.51 14.29 -1.04
N GLY A 35 -1.34 15.27 -1.40
CA GLY A 35 -1.31 15.87 -2.72
C GLY A 35 -2.46 16.84 -2.92
N ARG A 36 -2.49 17.43 -4.11
CA ARG A 36 -3.45 18.47 -4.51
C ARG A 36 -4.91 18.09 -4.24
N PRO A 37 -5.42 16.90 -4.60
CA PRO A 37 -6.83 16.57 -4.35
C PRO A 37 -7.23 16.60 -2.87
N LEU A 38 -6.30 16.25 -1.96
CA LEU A 38 -6.58 16.32 -0.53
C LEU A 38 -6.71 17.78 -0.08
N GLN A 39 -5.95 18.70 -0.67
CA GLN A 39 -5.91 20.11 -0.31
C GLN A 39 -7.10 20.91 -0.88
N GLU A 40 -7.57 20.56 -2.08
CA GLU A 40 -8.57 21.35 -2.81
C GLU A 40 -10.03 20.93 -2.52
N HIS A 41 -10.24 19.79 -1.86
CA HIS A 41 -11.58 19.28 -1.59
C HIS A 41 -11.88 19.28 -0.09
N ALA A 42 -13.15 19.58 0.24
CA ALA A 42 -13.68 19.33 1.57
C ALA A 42 -13.89 17.82 1.74
N LEU A 43 -13.15 17.21 2.66
CA LEU A 43 -13.12 15.77 2.89
C LEU A 43 -13.49 15.47 4.36
N PRO A 44 -14.72 15.82 4.78
CA PRO A 44 -15.15 15.62 6.16
C PRO A 44 -15.02 14.14 6.55
N GLY A 45 -14.49 13.90 7.74
CA GLY A 45 -14.31 12.55 8.29
C GLY A 45 -13.29 11.68 7.54
N LEU A 46 -12.42 12.25 6.71
CA LEU A 46 -11.34 11.49 6.06
C LEU A 46 -10.28 11.05 7.09
N VAL A 47 -10.10 9.74 7.19
CA VAL A 47 -9.01 9.10 7.95
C VAL A 47 -8.04 8.45 6.96
N CYS A 48 -6.74 8.67 7.15
CA CYS A 48 -5.69 8.17 6.26
C CYS A 48 -4.88 7.04 6.91
N GLU A 49 -4.51 6.04 6.13
CA GLU A 49 -3.54 5.03 6.51
C GLU A 49 -2.38 5.03 5.51
N GLN A 50 -1.14 4.99 6.02
CA GLN A 50 0.05 4.89 5.19
C GLN A 50 1.22 4.29 5.98
N THR A 51 1.77 3.17 5.50
CA THR A 51 2.93 2.50 6.09
C THR A 51 4.26 3.05 5.61
N PHE A 52 4.33 3.69 4.43
CA PHE A 52 5.56 4.27 3.92
C PHE A 52 5.83 5.63 4.59
N LYS A 53 6.85 5.67 5.45
CA LYS A 53 7.16 6.82 6.32
C LYS A 53 7.19 8.17 5.59
N PRO A 54 7.87 8.34 4.44
CA PRO A 54 7.86 9.63 3.74
C PRO A 54 6.46 10.13 3.35
N HIS A 55 5.57 9.23 2.93
CA HIS A 55 4.17 9.57 2.63
C HIS A 55 3.36 9.83 3.90
N ALA A 56 3.57 9.05 4.96
CA ALA A 56 2.92 9.27 6.26
C ALA A 56 3.30 10.63 6.86
N ASP A 57 4.59 10.98 6.85
CA ASP A 57 5.09 12.27 7.32
C ASP A 57 4.50 13.42 6.48
N ALA A 58 4.31 13.22 5.17
CA ALA A 58 3.67 14.21 4.31
C ALA A 58 2.18 14.42 4.64
N LEU A 59 1.45 13.35 4.96
CA LEU A 59 0.05 13.44 5.42
C LEU A 59 -0.06 14.16 6.77
N LEU A 60 0.82 13.85 7.72
CA LEU A 60 0.89 14.51 9.01
C LEU A 60 1.18 16.01 8.88
N ARG A 61 2.17 16.39 8.04
CA ARG A 61 2.45 17.80 7.73
C ARG A 61 1.26 18.51 7.08
N ALA A 62 0.45 17.78 6.32
CA ALA A 62 -0.78 18.29 5.71
C ALA A 62 -1.98 18.30 6.67
N GLY A 63 -1.77 18.03 7.96
CA GLY A 63 -2.81 18.05 9.00
C GLY A 63 -3.86 16.94 8.85
N ARG A 64 -3.54 15.84 8.15
CA ARG A 64 -4.49 14.73 7.95
C ARG A 64 -4.58 13.87 9.20
N GLN A 65 -5.80 13.46 9.52
CA GLN A 65 -6.03 12.47 10.55
C GLN A 65 -5.50 11.11 10.08
N MET A 66 -4.60 10.54 10.87
CA MET A 66 -4.09 9.19 10.64
C MET A 66 -4.96 8.18 11.38
N LEU A 67 -5.16 7.00 10.79
CA LEU A 67 -5.82 5.87 11.43
C LEU A 67 -5.00 5.42 12.63
N THR A 68 -5.62 5.38 13.80
CA THR A 68 -5.03 4.88 15.04
C THR A 68 -5.83 3.68 15.55
N GLY A 69 -5.19 2.54 15.77
CA GLY A 69 -5.85 1.33 16.27
C GLY A 69 -6.53 0.52 15.17
N GLU A 70 -7.62 -0.17 15.54
CA GLU A 70 -8.34 -1.08 14.63
C GLU A 70 -9.17 -0.33 13.58
N GLU A 71 -9.32 -0.98 12.43
CA GLU A 71 -10.16 -0.46 11.34
C GLU A 71 -11.64 -0.59 11.68
N GLY A 72 -12.33 0.56 11.76
CA GLY A 72 -13.79 0.59 11.68
C GLY A 72 -14.31 0.29 10.26
N GLN A 73 -15.63 0.34 10.11
CA GLN A 73 -16.29 0.29 8.80
C GLN A 73 -16.69 1.68 8.32
N TYR A 74 -16.51 1.95 7.03
CA TYR A 74 -16.67 3.27 6.43
C TYR A 74 -17.64 3.25 5.24
N SER A 75 -18.34 4.36 5.01
CA SER A 75 -19.19 4.56 3.82
C SER A 75 -18.40 4.62 2.52
N LEU A 76 -17.16 5.05 2.60
CA LEU A 76 -16.26 5.18 1.47
C LEU A 76 -14.87 4.69 1.87
N VAL A 77 -14.32 3.77 1.08
CA VAL A 77 -12.92 3.38 1.18
C VAL A 77 -12.21 3.74 -0.11
N LEU A 78 -11.22 4.61 0.00
CA LEU A 78 -10.30 4.98 -1.08
C LEU A 78 -9.04 4.11 -0.97
N MET A 79 -8.44 3.75 -2.10
CA MET A 79 -7.13 3.09 -2.10
C MET A 79 -6.28 3.41 -3.33
N LEU A 80 -4.96 3.39 -3.14
CA LEU A 80 -3.97 3.38 -4.22
C LEU A 80 -3.24 2.02 -4.20
N PRO A 81 -3.73 1.02 -4.96
CA PRO A 81 -3.13 -0.32 -4.97
C PRO A 81 -1.64 -0.28 -5.34
N PRO A 82 -0.78 -1.02 -4.62
CA PRO A 82 0.64 -1.16 -4.97
C PRO A 82 0.82 -2.02 -6.22
N ARG A 83 2.04 -2.00 -6.76
CA ARG A 83 2.42 -2.82 -7.93
C ARG A 83 2.50 -4.32 -7.63
N GLN A 84 2.86 -4.68 -6.39
CA GLN A 84 2.97 -6.07 -6.00
C GLN A 84 1.55 -6.65 -5.89
N ARG A 85 1.27 -7.70 -6.67
CA ARG A 85 -0.09 -8.22 -6.88
C ARG A 85 -0.74 -8.81 -5.64
N ASP A 86 0.01 -9.55 -4.83
CA ASP A 86 -0.48 -10.18 -3.60
C ASP A 86 -0.78 -9.12 -2.52
N GLU A 87 0.10 -8.12 -2.37
CA GLU A 87 -0.11 -6.94 -1.53
C GLU A 87 -1.36 -6.17 -1.99
N ALA A 88 -1.52 -5.96 -3.30
CA ALA A 88 -2.69 -5.28 -3.86
C ALA A 88 -3.99 -6.04 -3.60
N ARG A 89 -3.99 -7.38 -3.72
CA ARG A 89 -5.16 -8.22 -3.43
C ARG A 89 -5.52 -8.23 -1.96
N ALA A 90 -4.52 -8.33 -1.08
CA ALA A 90 -4.72 -8.20 0.36
C ALA A 90 -5.30 -6.83 0.72
N LEU A 91 -4.81 -5.76 0.08
CA LEU A 91 -5.36 -4.41 0.23
C LEU A 91 -6.81 -4.31 -0.25
N MET A 92 -7.17 -4.92 -1.38
CA MET A 92 -8.55 -4.93 -1.88
C MET A 92 -9.48 -5.68 -0.93
N ALA A 93 -9.07 -6.86 -0.45
CA ALA A 93 -9.83 -7.59 0.56
C ALA A 93 -9.94 -6.82 1.88
N ARG A 94 -8.94 -5.99 2.20
CA ARG A 94 -8.99 -5.03 3.30
C ARG A 94 -10.00 -3.93 3.10
N ALA A 95 -10.01 -3.32 1.92
CA ALA A 95 -11.00 -2.31 1.57
C ALA A 95 -12.43 -2.87 1.66
N VAL A 96 -12.68 -4.09 1.18
CA VAL A 96 -14.01 -4.74 1.29
C VAL A 96 -14.44 -4.91 2.73
N ALA A 97 -13.58 -5.44 3.61
CA ALA A 97 -13.92 -5.62 5.02
C ALA A 97 -14.14 -4.29 5.77
N ALA A 98 -13.38 -3.25 5.41
CA ALA A 98 -13.50 -1.91 5.98
C ALA A 98 -14.67 -1.10 5.37
N THR A 99 -15.41 -1.64 4.40
CA THR A 99 -16.57 -0.97 3.80
C THR A 99 -17.85 -1.46 4.48
N LYS A 100 -18.66 -0.52 5.00
CA LYS A 100 -19.96 -0.85 5.59
C LYS A 100 -20.98 -1.25 4.52
N ALA A 101 -22.09 -1.87 4.93
CA ALA A 101 -23.22 -2.10 4.03
C ALA A 101 -23.76 -0.78 3.43
N GLY A 102 -23.96 -0.76 2.12
CA GLY A 102 -24.28 0.43 1.33
C GLY A 102 -23.07 1.32 0.97
N GLY A 103 -21.89 1.04 1.51
CA GLY A 103 -20.65 1.78 1.24
C GLY A 103 -20.01 1.43 -0.10
N ARG A 104 -18.98 2.17 -0.51
CA ARG A 104 -18.28 1.98 -1.79
C ARG A 104 -16.77 1.97 -1.62
N ILE A 105 -16.10 1.28 -2.55
CA ILE A 105 -14.66 1.35 -2.72
C ILE A 105 -14.35 2.16 -3.97
N VAL A 106 -13.34 3.01 -3.92
CA VAL A 106 -12.77 3.71 -5.09
C VAL A 106 -11.27 3.47 -5.11
N ALA A 107 -10.72 3.09 -6.26
CA ALA A 107 -9.31 2.88 -6.45
C ALA A 107 -8.81 3.59 -7.69
N SER A 108 -7.52 3.91 -7.72
CA SER A 108 -6.86 4.33 -8.95
C SER A 108 -5.47 3.74 -9.11
N VAL A 109 -5.15 3.35 -10.35
CA VAL A 109 -3.90 2.71 -10.73
C VAL A 109 -3.43 3.27 -12.08
N SER A 110 -2.12 3.45 -12.25
CA SER A 110 -1.53 3.82 -13.54
C SER A 110 -1.75 2.72 -14.59
N ASN A 111 -1.99 3.09 -15.84
CA ASN A 111 -2.17 2.12 -16.93
C ASN A 111 -0.91 1.26 -17.16
N THR A 112 0.27 1.76 -16.82
CA THR A 112 1.55 1.03 -16.89
C THR A 112 1.80 0.13 -15.68
N GLU A 113 0.93 0.16 -14.68
CA GLU A 113 1.06 -0.56 -13.41
C GLU A 113 -0.04 -1.60 -13.20
N GLY A 114 -0.63 -2.09 -14.29
CA GLY A 114 -1.62 -3.17 -14.22
C GLY A 114 -3.02 -2.72 -13.83
N ALA A 115 -3.43 -1.51 -14.23
CA ALA A 115 -4.76 -0.96 -13.90
C ALA A 115 -5.94 -1.87 -14.27
N ARG A 116 -5.92 -2.50 -15.46
CA ARG A 116 -6.98 -3.44 -15.89
C ARG A 116 -6.99 -4.71 -15.05
N SER A 117 -5.82 -5.21 -14.68
CA SER A 117 -5.72 -6.38 -13.79
C SER A 117 -6.22 -6.07 -12.39
N SER A 118 -5.93 -4.86 -11.88
CA SER A 118 -6.41 -4.41 -10.58
C SER A 118 -7.94 -4.22 -10.55
N GLU A 119 -8.51 -3.64 -11.62
CA GLU A 119 -9.97 -3.56 -11.82
C GLU A 119 -10.60 -4.96 -11.82
N SER A 120 -10.02 -5.88 -12.58
CA SER A 120 -10.48 -7.27 -12.67
C SER A 120 -10.41 -7.98 -11.31
N ASP A 121 -9.30 -7.81 -10.57
CA ASP A 121 -9.16 -8.39 -9.24
C ASP A 121 -10.21 -7.82 -8.26
N LEU A 122 -10.44 -6.50 -8.22
CA LEU A 122 -11.50 -5.95 -7.35
C LEU A 122 -12.89 -6.46 -7.75
N THR A 123 -13.17 -6.56 -9.04
CA THR A 123 -14.46 -7.07 -9.55
C THR A 123 -14.77 -8.46 -9.01
N ARG A 124 -13.76 -9.32 -8.88
CA ARG A 124 -13.95 -10.70 -8.38
C ARG A 124 -14.46 -10.77 -6.95
N ILE A 125 -14.04 -9.86 -6.09
CA ILE A 125 -14.40 -9.89 -4.66
C ILE A 125 -15.47 -8.86 -4.27
N ALA A 126 -15.71 -7.85 -5.11
CA ALA A 126 -16.63 -6.75 -4.82
C ALA A 126 -17.81 -6.66 -5.80
N GLY A 127 -17.84 -7.50 -6.85
CA GLY A 127 -18.88 -7.48 -7.88
C GLY A 127 -18.64 -6.38 -8.92
N VAL A 128 -19.72 -5.89 -9.54
CA VAL A 128 -19.62 -4.94 -10.66
C VAL A 128 -18.93 -3.64 -10.23
N VAL A 129 -17.95 -3.21 -11.05
CA VAL A 129 -17.26 -1.92 -10.92
C VAL A 129 -17.56 -1.03 -12.12
N GLU A 130 -17.68 0.26 -11.86
CA GLU A 130 -17.63 1.29 -12.90
C GLU A 130 -16.20 1.81 -13.03
N THR A 131 -15.86 2.34 -14.20
CA THR A 131 -14.51 2.84 -14.46
C THR A 131 -14.48 4.17 -15.18
N MET A 132 -13.34 4.84 -15.06
CA MET A 132 -13.00 6.04 -15.81
C MET A 132 -11.49 6.10 -16.03
N SER A 133 -11.06 6.70 -17.14
CA SER A 133 -9.63 6.90 -17.43
C SER A 133 -9.32 8.38 -17.55
N LYS A 134 -8.25 8.83 -16.89
CA LYS A 134 -7.67 10.18 -16.98
C LYS A 134 -6.20 10.12 -16.56
N ASN A 135 -5.38 11.10 -16.94
CA ASN A 135 -3.97 11.22 -16.53
C ASN A 135 -3.14 9.93 -16.71
N LYS A 136 -3.39 9.18 -17.81
CA LYS A 136 -2.80 7.86 -18.07
C LYS A 136 -3.01 6.83 -16.95
N CYS A 137 -4.02 7.04 -16.12
CA CYS A 137 -4.45 6.19 -15.03
C CYS A 137 -5.90 5.78 -15.25
N ARG A 138 -6.33 4.80 -14.44
CA ARG A 138 -7.71 4.32 -14.38
C ARG A 138 -8.20 4.53 -12.96
N ALA A 139 -9.34 5.17 -12.79
CA ALA A 139 -10.14 5.08 -11.58
C ALA A 139 -11.24 4.04 -11.79
N PHE A 140 -11.53 3.27 -10.75
CA PHE A 140 -12.61 2.31 -10.75
C PHE A 140 -13.24 2.24 -9.36
N TRP A 141 -14.56 2.06 -9.32
CA TRP A 141 -15.32 2.06 -8.08
C TRP A 141 -16.46 1.07 -8.10
N THR A 142 -16.80 0.56 -6.93
CA THR A 142 -17.85 -0.46 -6.78
C THR A 142 -19.24 0.18 -6.79
N ALA A 143 -20.24 -0.64 -7.12
CA ALA A 143 -21.60 -0.42 -6.63
C ALA A 143 -21.64 -0.39 -5.08
N PRO A 144 -22.72 0.08 -4.44
CA PRO A 144 -22.89 -0.02 -2.99
C PRO A 144 -22.76 -1.49 -2.55
N LEU A 145 -21.80 -1.78 -1.68
CA LEU A 145 -21.50 -3.14 -1.23
C LEU A 145 -22.47 -3.58 -0.14
N GLN A 146 -22.87 -4.85 -0.15
CA GLN A 146 -23.56 -5.50 0.98
C GLN A 146 -22.62 -6.46 1.73
N GLY A 147 -21.34 -6.45 1.37
CA GLY A 147 -20.33 -7.44 1.74
C GLY A 147 -19.49 -7.82 0.51
N ALA A 148 -18.59 -8.79 0.70
CA ALA A 148 -17.84 -9.37 -0.42
C ALA A 148 -18.78 -10.16 -1.35
N ALA A 149 -18.63 -9.97 -2.66
CA ALA A 149 -19.32 -10.77 -3.67
C ALA A 149 -18.83 -12.24 -3.67
N ASP A 150 -17.55 -12.44 -3.34
CA ASP A 150 -16.96 -13.75 -3.05
C ASP A 150 -16.26 -13.71 -1.68
N PRO A 151 -16.99 -14.03 -0.59
CA PRO A 151 -16.43 -14.00 0.76
C PRO A 151 -15.26 -14.97 0.98
N ALA A 152 -15.27 -16.12 0.29
CA ALA A 152 -14.22 -17.12 0.43
C ALA A 152 -12.92 -16.63 -0.21
N LEU A 153 -12.99 -16.07 -1.42
CA LEU A 153 -11.84 -15.47 -2.09
C LEU A 153 -11.33 -14.23 -1.36
N ALA A 154 -12.24 -13.37 -0.87
CA ALA A 154 -11.84 -12.21 -0.06
C ALA A 154 -11.07 -12.64 1.20
N LYS A 155 -11.55 -13.69 1.89
CA LYS A 155 -10.82 -14.27 3.04
C LYS A 155 -9.46 -14.82 2.64
N GLN A 156 -9.37 -15.55 1.53
CA GLN A 156 -8.08 -16.04 1.03
C GLN A 156 -7.11 -14.89 0.72
N TRP A 157 -7.61 -13.81 0.12
CA TRP A 157 -6.78 -12.67 -0.25
C TRP A 157 -6.29 -11.88 0.95
N ARG A 158 -7.02 -11.86 2.06
CA ARG A 158 -6.54 -11.26 3.32
C ARG A 158 -5.22 -11.86 3.81
N GLU A 159 -5.02 -13.15 3.59
CA GLU A 159 -3.81 -13.86 4.02
C GLU A 159 -2.60 -13.64 3.09
N LEU A 160 -2.81 -13.04 1.91
CA LEU A 160 -1.74 -12.93 0.91
C LEU A 160 -0.58 -12.05 1.38
N ASP A 161 -0.85 -11.03 2.22
CA ASP A 161 0.16 -10.13 2.79
C ASP A 161 0.67 -10.58 4.18
N ALA A 162 0.42 -11.84 4.56
CA ALA A 162 0.92 -12.38 5.81
C ALA A 162 2.47 -12.42 5.82
N VAL A 163 3.04 -12.14 7.00
CA VAL A 163 4.47 -12.35 7.27
C VAL A 163 4.74 -13.85 7.28
N ARG A 164 5.81 -14.25 6.58
CA ARG A 164 6.19 -15.65 6.41
C ARG A 164 7.71 -15.83 6.41
N PRO A 165 8.20 -17.03 6.81
CA PRO A 165 9.61 -17.37 6.71
C PRO A 165 10.05 -17.45 5.25
N ILE A 166 11.29 -17.00 4.98
CA ILE A 166 11.98 -17.10 3.69
C ILE A 166 13.43 -17.53 3.92
N GLY A 167 14.15 -17.88 2.85
CA GLY A 167 15.58 -18.26 2.93
C GLY A 167 15.82 -19.38 3.94
N ASP A 168 15.07 -20.48 3.78
CA ASP A 168 15.09 -21.65 4.67
C ASP A 168 14.77 -21.35 6.14
N GLY A 169 13.99 -20.29 6.39
CA GLY A 169 13.55 -19.89 7.73
C GLY A 169 14.51 -18.95 8.47
N ARG A 170 15.61 -18.55 7.83
CA ARG A 170 16.55 -17.59 8.42
C ARG A 170 15.99 -16.17 8.52
N PHE A 171 15.09 -15.80 7.61
CA PHE A 171 14.46 -14.47 7.58
C PHE A 171 12.95 -14.58 7.57
N VAL A 172 12.28 -13.48 7.91
CA VAL A 172 10.84 -13.31 7.75
C VAL A 172 10.56 -12.09 6.89
N SER A 173 9.57 -12.19 6.01
CA SER A 173 9.22 -11.15 5.06
C SER A 173 7.75 -11.27 4.64
N ARG A 174 7.26 -10.32 3.84
CA ARG A 174 5.90 -10.29 3.29
C ARG A 174 5.87 -9.53 1.96
N PRO A 175 4.85 -9.74 1.12
CA PRO A 175 4.63 -8.93 -0.08
C PRO A 175 4.78 -7.42 0.15
N GLY A 176 5.25 -6.72 -0.89
CA GLY A 176 5.52 -5.28 -0.83
C GLY A 176 6.94 -4.92 -0.36
N ILE A 177 7.68 -5.86 0.25
CA ILE A 177 9.11 -5.71 0.52
C ILE A 177 9.91 -6.00 -0.78
N PHE A 178 11.06 -5.34 -0.98
CA PHE A 178 11.94 -5.67 -2.11
C PHE A 178 12.44 -7.12 -2.01
N ALA A 179 12.43 -7.84 -3.15
CA ALA A 179 12.76 -9.26 -3.22
C ALA A 179 12.08 -10.11 -2.12
N TRP A 180 10.83 -9.78 -1.76
CA TRP A 180 10.22 -10.25 -0.52
C TRP A 180 10.24 -11.76 -0.26
N ASP A 181 10.32 -12.61 -1.29
CA ASP A 181 10.24 -14.07 -1.18
C ASP A 181 11.58 -14.79 -1.30
N ARG A 182 12.69 -14.06 -1.50
CA ARG A 182 13.99 -14.65 -1.80
C ARG A 182 15.15 -13.75 -1.40
N ILE A 183 16.34 -14.32 -1.37
CA ILE A 183 17.56 -13.53 -1.32
C ILE A 183 17.80 -12.97 -2.73
N ASP A 184 17.92 -11.65 -2.83
CA ASP A 184 18.25 -11.00 -4.10
C ASP A 184 19.69 -11.36 -4.53
N PRO A 185 19.92 -11.78 -5.80
CA PRO A 185 21.26 -12.15 -6.25
C PRO A 185 22.31 -11.05 -6.15
N ALA A 186 21.91 -9.78 -6.35
CA ALA A 186 22.84 -8.66 -6.22
C ALA A 186 23.18 -8.39 -4.76
N SER A 187 22.20 -8.47 -3.85
CA SER A 187 22.46 -8.42 -2.41
C SER A 187 23.37 -9.55 -1.95
N ALA A 188 23.15 -10.79 -2.42
CA ALA A 188 24.04 -11.92 -2.12
C ALA A 188 25.48 -11.69 -2.63
N LEU A 189 25.62 -11.18 -3.84
CA LEU A 189 26.92 -10.84 -4.41
C LEU A 189 27.65 -9.76 -3.59
N LEU A 190 26.91 -8.72 -3.17
CA LEU A 190 27.45 -7.67 -2.31
C LEU A 190 27.92 -8.24 -0.97
N ALA A 191 27.09 -9.05 -0.31
CA ALA A 191 27.43 -9.69 0.97
C ALA A 191 28.72 -10.53 0.87
N ALA A 192 28.90 -11.26 -0.23
CA ALA A 192 30.11 -12.05 -0.49
C ALA A 192 31.38 -11.19 -0.56
N HIS A 193 31.27 -9.92 -0.99
CA HIS A 193 32.39 -9.01 -1.16
C HIS A 193 32.55 -7.98 -0.03
N LEU A 194 31.72 -8.01 1.01
CA LEU A 194 31.92 -7.14 2.17
C LEU A 194 33.29 -7.41 2.83
N PRO A 195 33.99 -6.40 3.36
CA PRO A 195 35.18 -6.65 4.18
C PRO A 195 34.80 -7.42 5.45
N ALA A 196 35.77 -8.06 6.10
CA ALA A 196 35.56 -8.82 7.35
C ALA A 196 36.11 -8.09 8.59
N ASP A 197 36.66 -6.89 8.40
CA ASP A 197 37.38 -6.10 9.39
C ASP A 197 36.74 -4.72 9.63
N LEU A 198 35.51 -4.51 9.14
CA LEU A 198 34.75 -3.30 9.46
C LEU A 198 34.45 -3.24 10.96
N SER A 199 34.51 -2.04 11.51
CA SER A 199 34.25 -1.79 12.94
C SER A 199 33.60 -0.44 13.19
N GLY A 200 33.05 -0.26 14.39
CA GLY A 200 32.36 0.97 14.79
C GLY A 200 30.90 0.96 14.36
N ARG A 201 30.43 2.07 13.78
CA ARG A 201 29.01 2.28 13.46
C ARG A 201 28.77 2.18 11.95
N ALA A 202 27.72 1.48 11.55
CA ALA A 202 27.33 1.29 10.15
C ALA A 202 25.87 1.66 9.89
N ALA A 203 25.49 1.73 8.61
CA ALA A 203 24.12 1.93 8.16
C ALA A 203 23.81 1.00 6.98
N ASP A 204 22.61 0.41 6.98
CA ASP A 204 22.04 -0.32 5.83
C ASP A 204 20.93 0.52 5.21
N LEU A 205 21.17 1.01 3.99
CA LEU A 205 20.28 1.95 3.29
C LEU A 205 19.34 1.18 2.36
N GLY A 206 18.05 1.15 2.69
CA GLY A 206 17.08 0.32 1.99
C GLY A 206 17.12 -1.12 2.49
N SER A 207 17.18 -1.30 3.81
CA SER A 207 17.51 -2.59 4.44
C SER A 207 16.53 -3.71 4.12
N GLY A 208 15.31 -3.38 3.67
CA GLY A 208 14.29 -4.37 3.33
C GLY A 208 13.99 -5.29 4.52
N PHE A 209 14.07 -6.61 4.32
CA PHE A 209 13.93 -7.60 5.39
C PHE A 209 15.25 -7.86 6.17
N GLY A 210 16.31 -7.10 5.92
CA GLY A 210 17.54 -7.08 6.74
C GLY A 210 18.62 -8.07 6.31
N PHE A 211 18.61 -8.55 5.06
CA PHE A 211 19.62 -9.51 4.59
C PHE A 211 21.05 -8.98 4.72
N LEU A 212 21.34 -7.80 4.17
CA LEU A 212 22.69 -7.22 4.17
C LEU A 212 23.14 -6.86 5.58
N ALA A 213 22.26 -6.27 6.39
CA ALA A 213 22.48 -6.06 7.81
C ALA A 213 22.92 -7.34 8.55
N ALA A 214 22.21 -8.45 8.34
CA ALA A 214 22.52 -9.73 8.98
C ALA A 214 23.89 -10.28 8.53
N GLU A 215 24.20 -10.21 7.23
CA GLU A 215 25.49 -10.64 6.69
C GLU A 215 26.64 -9.77 7.22
N LEU A 216 26.45 -8.45 7.29
CA LEU A 216 27.44 -7.51 7.82
C LEU A 216 27.77 -7.82 9.28
N LEU A 217 26.76 -8.00 10.13
CA LEU A 217 26.95 -8.29 11.55
C LEU A 217 27.58 -9.66 11.80
N ALA A 218 27.21 -10.67 11.00
CA ALA A 218 27.83 -11.99 11.10
C ALA A 218 29.31 -11.97 10.70
N ARG A 219 29.67 -11.14 9.72
CA ARG A 219 31.02 -11.07 9.15
C ARG A 219 31.96 -10.14 9.91
N CYS A 220 31.43 -9.07 10.50
CA CYS A 220 32.21 -7.99 11.11
C CYS A 220 31.91 -7.84 12.61
N PRO A 221 32.58 -8.60 13.50
CA PRO A 221 32.33 -8.54 14.95
C PRO A 221 32.71 -7.19 15.58
N GLY A 222 33.48 -6.35 14.87
CA GLY A 222 33.84 -5.01 15.33
C GLY A 222 32.73 -3.97 15.19
N ILE A 223 31.62 -4.28 14.51
CA ILE A 223 30.47 -3.37 14.39
C ILE A 223 29.75 -3.30 15.74
N THR A 224 29.68 -2.09 16.31
CA THR A 224 29.08 -1.82 17.62
C THR A 224 27.68 -1.23 17.52
N ALA A 225 27.29 -0.69 16.37
CA ALA A 225 25.92 -0.26 16.07
C ALA A 225 25.64 -0.31 14.58
N LEU A 226 24.39 -0.63 14.21
CA LEU A 226 23.91 -0.64 12.84
C LEU A 226 22.53 0.04 12.76
N ASP A 227 22.44 1.10 11.99
CA ASP A 227 21.19 1.81 11.72
C ASP A 227 20.53 1.26 10.43
N LEU A 228 19.21 1.03 10.46
CA LEU A 228 18.43 0.53 9.31
C LEU A 228 17.55 1.65 8.75
N TYR A 229 17.58 1.85 7.43
CA TYR A 229 16.83 2.88 6.72
C TYR A 229 15.93 2.33 5.62
#